data_AF-A0A9E5S704-F1
#
_entry.id   AF-A0A9E5S704-F1
#
_cell.length_a   1.000
_cell.length_b   1.000
_cell.length_c   1.000
_cell.angle_alpha   90.00
_cell.angle_beta   90.00
_cell.angle_gamma   90.00
#
_symmetry.space_group_name_H-M   'P 1'
#
loop_
_entity.id
_entity.type
_entity.pdbx_description
1 polymer ?
#
loop_
_entity_poly.entity_id
_entity_poly.type
_entity_poly.pdbx_seq_one_letter_code
_entity_poly.pdbx_strand_id
1 'polypeptide(L)'
;MGKFERMALLSDFYGNLLTERQQEVIRFYYEQDLSLGEIAEHLKISRQAVHDILKRAERALEHYEQKLRLLDSFLKEKGVCDPQEGR
;
A
#
# COMPACT_ATOMS: atom_id res chain seq x y z
N MET A 1 12.13 4.93 7.39
CA MET A 1 11.13 4.99 6.31
C MET A 1 9.75 5.24 6.93
N GLY A 2 8.97 6.21 6.44
CA GLY A 2 7.60 6.42 6.95
C GLY A 2 6.65 5.31 6.51
N LYS A 3 5.54 5.11 7.24
CA LYS A 3 4.49 4.15 6.83
C LYS A 3 3.96 4.45 5.43
N PHE A 4 3.80 5.73 5.10
CA PHE A 4 3.30 6.17 3.80
C PHE A 4 4.24 5.77 2.65
N GLU A 5 5.52 6.10 2.76
CA GLU A 5 6.54 5.70 1.77
C GLU A 5 6.63 4.19 1.64
N ARG A 6 6.54 3.45 2.76
CA ARG A 6 6.57 1.98 2.73
C ARG A 6 5.40 1.41 1.94
N MET A 7 4.19 1.91 2.17
CA MET A 7 3.01 1.44 1.43
C MET A 7 3.07 1.83 -0.05
N ALA A 8 3.62 3.00 -0.39
CA ALA A 8 3.85 3.39 -1.77
C ALA A 8 4.81 2.40 -2.47
N LEU A 9 5.96 2.08 -1.87
CA LEU A 9 6.86 1.08 -2.44
C LEU A 9 6.24 -0.31 -2.52
N LEU A 10 5.51 -0.75 -1.48
CA LEU A 10 4.81 -2.01 -1.52
C LEU A 10 3.76 -2.04 -2.64
N SER A 11 3.09 -0.92 -2.91
CA SER A 11 2.18 -0.77 -4.04
C SER A 11 2.92 -0.90 -5.37
N ASP A 12 4.12 -0.34 -5.52
CA ASP A 12 4.92 -0.52 -6.74
C ASP A 12 5.30 -2.01 -6.98
N PHE A 13 5.64 -2.75 -5.93
CA PHE A 13 6.03 -4.17 -6.05
C PHE A 13 4.84 -5.13 -6.17
N TYR A 14 3.78 -4.90 -5.39
CA TYR A 14 2.69 -5.84 -5.20
C TYR A 14 1.31 -5.28 -5.60
N GLY A 15 1.23 -4.06 -6.14
CA GLY A 15 -0.03 -3.44 -6.55
C GLY A 15 -0.81 -4.28 -7.57
N ASN A 16 -0.11 -4.98 -8.46
CA ASN A 16 -0.70 -5.89 -9.44
C ASN A 16 -1.28 -7.20 -8.84
N LEU A 17 -0.99 -7.50 -7.58
CA LEU A 17 -1.57 -8.66 -6.86
C LEU A 17 -2.88 -8.29 -6.14
N LEU A 18 -3.17 -7.00 -6.02
CA LEU A 18 -4.42 -6.52 -5.44
C LEU A 18 -5.57 -6.68 -6.43
N THR A 19 -6.79 -6.64 -5.92
CA THR A 19 -7.96 -6.54 -6.80
C THR A 19 -8.03 -5.16 -7.43
N GLU A 20 -8.66 -5.03 -8.60
CA GLU A 20 -8.80 -3.75 -9.32
C GLU A 20 -9.29 -2.63 -8.40
N ARG A 21 -10.28 -2.92 -7.55
CA ARG A 21 -10.86 -1.95 -6.61
C ARG A 21 -9.88 -1.49 -5.52
N GLN A 22 -9.04 -2.39 -5.03
CA GLN A 22 -8.00 -2.10 -4.05
C GLN A 22 -6.88 -1.28 -4.68
N GLN A 23 -6.47 -1.66 -5.89
CA GLN A 23 -5.45 -0.97 -6.67
C GLN A 23 -5.90 0.46 -6.99
N GLU A 24 -7.14 0.68 -7.41
CA GLU A 24 -7.69 2.03 -7.65
C GLU A 24 -7.59 2.90 -6.39
N VAL A 25 -8.04 2.39 -5.24
CA VAL A 25 -8.02 3.16 -3.97
C VAL A 25 -6.60 3.48 -3.52
N ILE A 26 -5.70 2.49 -3.58
CA ILE A 26 -4.27 2.67 -3.25
C ILE A 26 -3.64 3.71 -4.16
N ARG A 27 -3.86 3.60 -5.48
CA ARG A 27 -3.35 4.53 -6.48
C ARG A 27 -3.84 5.95 -6.24
N PHE A 28 -5.14 6.12 -6.03
CA PHE A 28 -5.68 7.45 -5.76
C PHE A 28 -5.11 8.06 -4.47
N TYR A 29 -4.91 7.25 -3.42
CA TYR A 29 -4.40 7.72 -2.15
C TYR A 29 -2.88 7.99 -2.13
N TYR A 30 -2.08 7.07 -2.69
CA TYR A 30 -0.61 7.10 -2.62
C TYR A 30 0.06 7.72 -3.85
N GLU A 31 -0.50 7.60 -5.06
CA GLU A 31 0.08 8.19 -6.27
C GLU A 31 -0.52 9.57 -6.59
N GLN A 32 -1.82 9.76 -6.36
CA GLN A 32 -2.53 10.99 -6.73
C GLN A 32 -2.81 11.93 -5.54
N ASP A 33 -2.37 11.55 -4.34
CA ASP A 33 -2.53 12.35 -3.10
C ASP A 33 -3.99 12.75 -2.81
N LEU A 34 -4.97 11.97 -3.31
CA LEU A 34 -6.39 12.25 -3.10
C LEU A 34 -6.79 11.92 -1.65
N SER A 35 -7.60 12.80 -1.07
CA SER A 35 -8.18 12.53 0.24
C SER A 35 -9.22 11.41 0.18
N LEU A 36 -9.48 10.74 1.31
CA LEU A 36 -10.52 9.71 1.40
C LEU A 36 -11.92 10.22 0.97
N GLY A 37 -12.17 11.53 1.07
CA GLY A 37 -13.40 12.16 0.60
C GLY A 37 -13.43 12.23 -0.92
N GLU A 38 -12.37 12.72 -1.54
CA GLU A 38 -12.29 12.82 -3.01
C GLU A 38 -12.35 11.44 -3.67
N ILE A 39 -11.68 10.43 -3.08
CA ILE A 39 -11.76 9.03 -3.54
C ILE A 39 -13.19 8.49 -3.43
N ALA A 40 -13.89 8.83 -2.34
CA ALA A 40 -15.28 8.42 -2.13
C ALA A 40 -16.20 8.98 -3.22
N GLU A 41 -16.02 10.26 -3.56
CA GLU A 41 -16.76 10.91 -4.65
C GLU A 41 -16.40 10.32 -6.02
N HIS A 42 -15.11 10.12 -6.30
CA HIS A 42 -14.65 9.52 -7.56
C HIS A 42 -15.19 8.11 -7.79
N LEU A 43 -15.14 7.28 -6.75
CA LEU A 43 -15.56 5.87 -6.81
C LEU A 43 -17.06 5.69 -6.56
N LYS A 44 -17.79 6.77 -6.25
CA LYS A 44 -19.21 6.79 -5.86
C LYS A 44 -19.54 5.80 -4.73
N ILE A 45 -18.68 5.76 -3.71
CA ILE A 45 -18.85 4.93 -2.52
C ILE A 45 -18.74 5.79 -1.26
N SER A 46 -19.14 5.25 -0.11
CA SER A 46 -18.99 5.97 1.15
C SER A 46 -17.51 6.12 1.55
N ARG A 47 -17.15 7.22 2.21
CA ARG A 47 -15.79 7.43 2.79
C ARG A 47 -15.35 6.26 3.68
N GLN A 48 -16.29 5.65 4.39
CA GLN A 48 -16.03 4.49 5.23
C GLN A 48 -15.69 3.23 4.39
N ALA A 49 -16.35 3.04 3.25
CA ALA A 49 -16.00 1.97 2.31
C ALA A 49 -14.61 2.19 1.70
N VAL A 50 -14.23 3.43 1.34
CA VAL A 50 -12.86 3.74 0.90
C VAL A 50 -11.85 3.35 1.97
N HIS A 51 -12.08 3.77 3.21
CA HIS A 51 -11.19 3.47 4.33
C HIS A 51 -11.04 1.95 4.56
N ASP A 52 -12.14 1.19 4.47
CA ASP A 52 -12.12 -0.27 4.57
C ASP A 52 -11.38 -0.95 3.42
N ILE A 53 -11.50 -0.42 2.19
CA ILE A 53 -10.77 -0.95 1.03
C ILE A 53 -9.29 -0.64 1.18
N LEU A 54 -8.93 0.60 1.53
CA LEU A 54 -7.55 1.03 1.75
C LEU A 54 -6.87 0.15 2.81
N LYS A 55 -7.50 -0.02 3.97
CA LYS A 55 -6.96 -0.84 5.06
C LYS A 55 -6.80 -2.33 4.68
N ARG A 56 -7.72 -2.86 3.86
CA ARG A 56 -7.61 -4.22 3.34
C ARG A 56 -6.48 -4.36 2.32
N ALA A 57 -6.30 -3.36 1.47
CA ALA A 57 -5.21 -3.31 0.50
C ALA A 57 -3.85 -3.22 1.21
N GLU A 58 -3.69 -2.31 2.19
CA GLU A 58 -2.48 -2.23 3.03
C GLU A 58 -2.15 -3.59 3.67
N ARG A 59 -3.15 -4.25 4.27
CA ARG A 59 -2.95 -5.57 4.89
C ARG A 59 -2.55 -6.65 3.89
N ALA A 60 -3.10 -6.62 2.67
CA ALA A 60 -2.73 -7.55 1.62
C ALA A 60 -1.28 -7.32 1.17
N LEU A 61 -0.89 -6.06 0.94
CA LEU A 61 0.48 -5.67 0.60
C LEU A 61 1.49 -6.13 1.67
N GLU A 62 1.20 -5.91 2.95
CA GLU A 62 2.05 -6.38 4.03
C GLU A 62 2.15 -7.90 4.09
N HIS A 63 1.04 -8.61 3.84
CA HIS A 63 1.02 -10.07 3.81
C HIS A 63 1.85 -10.63 2.66
N TYR A 64 1.84 -9.97 1.50
CA TYR A 64 2.72 -10.33 0.39
C TYR A 64 4.18 -10.09 0.74
N GLU A 65 4.50 -8.95 1.38
CA GLU A 65 5.86 -8.67 1.84
C GLU A 65 6.36 -9.69 2.85
N GLN A 66 5.54 -10.11 3.81
CA GLN A 66 5.92 -11.16 4.76
C GLN A 66 6.28 -12.48 4.08
N LYS A 67 5.67 -12.79 2.94
CA LYS A 67 5.90 -14.03 2.19
C LYS A 67 7.04 -13.93 1.19
N LEU A 68 7.15 -12.81 0.48
CA LEU A 68 8.04 -12.65 -0.67
C LEU A 68 9.31 -11.86 -0.31
N ARG A 69 9.24 -10.97 0.68
CA ARG A 69 10.35 -10.15 1.18
C ARG A 69 11.11 -9.41 0.07
N LEU A 70 10.41 -8.95 -0.97
CA LEU A 70 11.03 -8.24 -2.09
C LEU A 70 11.48 -6.85 -1.68
N LEU A 71 10.66 -6.13 -0.91
CA LEU A 71 11.02 -4.79 -0.45
C LEU A 71 12.19 -4.87 0.53
N ASP A 72 12.17 -5.79 1.48
CA ASP A 72 13.27 -6.04 2.41
C ASP A 72 14.58 -6.34 1.67
N SER A 73 14.54 -7.27 0.70
CA SER A 73 15.70 -7.61 -0.12
C SER A 73 16.24 -6.40 -0.89
N PHE A 74 15.36 -5.59 -1.47
CA PHE A 74 15.71 -4.38 -2.20
C PHE A 74 16.34 -3.31 -1.29
N LEU A 75 15.77 -3.07 -0.11
CA LEU A 75 16.30 -2.11 0.86
C LEU A 75 17.67 -2.55 1.38
N LYS A 76 17.85 -3.85 1.63
CA LYS A 76 19.13 -4.45 2.03
C LYS A 76 20.20 -4.28 0.97
N GLU A 77 19.86 -4.47 -0.30
CA GLU A 77 20.78 -4.23 -1.43
C GLU A 77 21.17 -2.75 -1.56
N LYS A 78 20.22 -1.84 -1.29
CA LYS A 78 20.48 -0.39 -1.24
C LYS A 78 21.24 0.07 0.02
N GLY A 79 21.58 -0.83 0.95
CA GLY A 79 22.22 -0.49 2.22
C GLY A 79 21.30 0.30 3.17
N VAL A 80 20.00 0.34 2.89
CA VAL A 80 18.99 0.94 3.77
C VAL A 80 18.53 -0.17 4.71
N CYS A 81 19.12 -0.22 5.90
CA CYS A 81 18.71 -1.16 6.93
C CYS A 81 17.33 -0.75 7.45
N ASP A 82 16.28 -1.50 7.10
CA ASP A 82 14.97 -1.36 7.76
C ASP A 82 15.04 -2.10 9.10
N PRO A 83 14.90 -1.40 10.25
CA PRO A 83 15.12 -2.01 11.56
C PRO A 83 13.98 -2.95 12.02
N GLN A 84 13.08 -3.39 11.15
CA GLN A 84 11.91 -4.19 11.53
C GLN A 84 12.14 -5.72 11.49
N GLU A 85 13.31 -6.23 11.11
CA GLU A 85 13.62 -7.67 11.25
C GLU A 85 14.00 -7.99 12.70
N GLY A 86 12.98 -8.13 13.55
CA GLY A 86 13.14 -8.44 14.97
C GLY A 86 11.83 -8.82 15.65
N ARG A 87 11.24 -9.96 15.29
CA ARG A 87 10.43 -10.79 16.20
C ARG A 87 10.49 -12.25 15.80
#